data_AF-A0A4Z0PFF8-F1
#
_entry.id   AF-A0A4Z0PFF8-F1
#
_cell.length_a   1.000
_cell.length_b   1.000
_cell.length_c   1.000
_cell.angle_alpha   90.00
_cell.angle_beta   90.00
_cell.angle_gamma   90.00
#
_symmetry.space_group_name_H-M   'P 1'
#
loop_
_entity.id
_entity.type
_entity.pdbx_description
1 polymer ?
#
loop_
_entity_poly.entity_id
_entity_poly.type
_entity_poly.pdbx_seq_one_letter_code
_entity_poly.pdbx_strand_id
1 'polypeptide(L)'
;MQTPTSFSETTAADVRRHFALTQTELGRWLGLSQAQVEAVEAGRRNFSPKAEARLARLVDVLPPAGPGLPAPEALPVVPPPAAQTGREDREAVLLRRRVRRCEHLAHGLGFQLETWALQDAAVLRRRQGLAALRLALAAPPAASVSGAAAVAEAVWLARLEAATAALPPRPGPLARAHLALRQRLLLAEAAELRRLLAAPVSLPPAPAPGV
;
A
#
# COMPACT_ATOMS: atom_id res chain seq x y z
N MET A 1 -11.95 -13.66 -9.90
CA MET A 1 -10.54 -13.60 -10.34
C MET A 1 -9.67 -13.50 -9.10
N GLN A 2 -9.12 -14.62 -8.64
CA GLN A 2 -8.18 -14.64 -7.53
C GLN A 2 -6.81 -14.21 -8.06
N THR A 3 -6.19 -13.23 -7.44
CA THR A 3 -4.76 -12.94 -7.58
C THR A 3 -3.99 -13.90 -6.67
N PRO A 4 -3.28 -14.91 -7.19
CA PRO A 4 -2.31 -15.64 -6.39
C PRO A 4 -1.08 -14.73 -6.19
N THR A 5 -1.03 -14.02 -5.07
CA THR A 5 0.25 -13.52 -4.55
C THR A 5 0.95 -14.69 -3.87
N SER A 6 1.62 -15.52 -4.67
CA SER A 6 2.59 -16.48 -4.17
C SER A 6 3.74 -15.69 -3.56
N PHE A 7 3.80 -15.60 -2.24
CA PHE A 7 4.96 -15.08 -1.54
C PHE A 7 6.05 -16.13 -1.63
N SER A 8 6.86 -16.08 -2.68
CA SER A 8 8.02 -16.94 -2.75
C SER A 8 9.11 -16.39 -1.84
N GLU A 9 9.53 -17.21 -0.88
CA GLU A 9 10.68 -16.99 0.02
C GLU A 9 11.99 -17.24 -0.74
N THR A 10 12.19 -16.52 -1.85
CA THR A 10 13.46 -16.57 -2.59
C THR A 10 14.29 -15.36 -2.19
N THR A 11 15.60 -15.55 -2.06
CA THR A 11 16.55 -14.46 -1.81
C THR A 11 16.38 -13.30 -2.82
N ALA A 12 15.99 -13.61 -4.06
CA ALA A 12 15.68 -12.62 -5.10
C ALA A 12 14.48 -11.74 -4.73
N ALA A 13 13.40 -12.35 -4.24
CA ALA A 13 12.20 -11.66 -3.80
C ALA A 13 12.47 -10.78 -2.56
N ASP A 14 13.35 -11.22 -1.65
CA ASP A 14 13.77 -10.44 -0.48
C ASP A 14 14.60 -9.22 -0.87
N VAL A 15 15.60 -9.40 -1.74
CA VAL A 15 16.36 -8.30 -2.34
C VAL A 15 15.41 -7.31 -3.01
N ARG A 16 14.50 -7.81 -3.85
CA ARG A 16 13.54 -6.96 -4.56
C ARG A 16 12.65 -6.17 -3.60
N ARG A 17 12.14 -6.82 -2.55
CA ARG A 17 11.27 -6.21 -1.54
C ARG A 17 12.01 -5.16 -0.73
N HIS A 18 13.24 -5.46 -0.30
CA HIS A 18 14.06 -4.57 0.50
C HIS A 18 14.40 -3.29 -0.27
N PHE A 19 14.91 -3.43 -1.50
CA PHE A 19 15.30 -2.30 -2.35
C PHE A 19 14.13 -1.68 -3.13
N ALA A 20 12.89 -2.19 -2.94
CA ALA A 20 11.70 -1.80 -3.70
C ALA A 20 11.95 -1.77 -5.23
N LEU A 21 12.64 -2.80 -5.73
CA LEU A 21 12.91 -3.00 -7.15
C LEU A 21 11.71 -3.64 -7.84
N THR A 22 11.55 -3.38 -9.13
CA THR A 22 10.72 -4.20 -10.01
C THR A 22 11.51 -5.42 -10.49
N GLN A 23 10.81 -6.46 -10.94
CA GLN A 23 11.46 -7.64 -11.55
C GLN A 23 12.30 -7.24 -12.77
N THR A 24 11.87 -6.24 -13.53
CA THR A 24 12.61 -5.69 -14.68
C THR A 24 13.88 -4.96 -14.25
N GLU A 25 13.83 -4.17 -13.17
CA GLU A 25 15.01 -3.49 -12.62
C GLU A 25 16.04 -4.49 -12.08
N LEU A 26 15.58 -5.52 -11.38
CA LEU A 26 16.43 -6.62 -10.90
C LEU A 26 17.00 -7.43 -12.08
N GLY A 27 16.19 -7.72 -13.11
CA GLY A 27 16.63 -8.40 -14.32
C GLY A 27 17.75 -7.63 -15.02
N ARG A 28 17.59 -6.32 -15.19
CA ARG A 28 18.64 -5.45 -15.76
C ARG A 28 19.94 -5.49 -14.95
N TRP A 29 19.85 -5.53 -13.62
CA TRP A 29 21.02 -5.69 -12.76
C TRP A 29 21.71 -7.04 -12.98
N LEU A 30 20.93 -8.12 -13.00
CA LEU A 30 21.46 -9.48 -13.15
C LEU A 30 21.90 -9.82 -14.59
N GLY A 31 21.50 -9.02 -15.57
CA GLY A 31 21.67 -9.33 -17.01
C GLY A 31 20.67 -10.38 -17.51
N LEU A 32 19.46 -10.39 -16.93
CA LEU A 32 18.38 -11.33 -17.20
C LEU A 32 17.11 -10.59 -17.67
N SER A 33 16.21 -11.31 -18.33
CA SER A 33 14.88 -10.80 -18.67
C SER A 33 13.94 -10.82 -17.46
N GLN A 34 12.87 -10.02 -17.51
CA GLN A 34 11.82 -10.03 -16.47
C GLN A 34 11.23 -11.43 -16.28
N ALA A 35 10.92 -12.14 -17.37
CA ALA A 35 10.35 -13.49 -17.31
C ALA A 35 11.29 -14.52 -16.66
N GLN A 36 12.61 -14.35 -16.82
CA GLN A 36 13.59 -15.19 -16.13
C GLN A 36 13.58 -14.94 -14.62
N VAL A 37 13.53 -13.66 -14.19
CA VAL A 37 13.40 -13.30 -12.77
C VAL A 37 12.10 -13.85 -12.18
N GLU A 38 10.98 -13.70 -12.89
CA GLU A 38 9.68 -14.24 -12.46
C GLU A 38 9.69 -15.77 -12.33
N ALA A 39 10.30 -16.48 -13.29
CA ALA A 39 10.40 -17.94 -13.21
C ALA A 39 11.25 -18.41 -12.02
N VAL A 40 12.30 -17.66 -11.67
CA VAL A 40 13.13 -17.95 -10.50
C VAL A 40 12.40 -17.62 -9.20
N GLU A 41 11.78 -16.45 -9.11
CA GLU A 41 10.94 -16.09 -7.96
C GLU A 41 9.82 -17.13 -7.78
N ALA A 42 9.22 -17.67 -8.84
CA ALA A 42 8.22 -18.73 -8.74
C ALA A 42 8.78 -20.14 -8.44
N GLY A 43 10.09 -20.29 -8.20
CA GLY A 43 10.74 -21.58 -7.91
C GLY A 43 10.80 -22.54 -9.11
N ARG A 44 10.53 -22.05 -10.33
CA ARG A 44 10.53 -22.89 -11.54
C ARG A 44 11.93 -23.05 -12.16
N ARG A 45 12.86 -22.16 -11.82
CA ARG A 45 14.25 -22.14 -12.33
C ARG A 45 15.21 -21.60 -11.28
N ASN A 46 16.50 -21.87 -11.47
CA ASN A 46 17.59 -21.26 -10.71
C ASN A 46 18.31 -20.19 -11.55
N PHE A 47 19.03 -19.29 -10.88
CA PHE A 47 19.90 -18.34 -11.56
C PHE A 47 21.16 -19.03 -12.09
N SER A 48 21.80 -18.43 -13.09
CA SER A 48 23.14 -18.86 -13.49
C SER A 48 24.17 -18.45 -12.44
N PRO A 49 25.33 -19.13 -12.33
CA PRO A 49 26.36 -18.78 -11.34
C PRO A 49 26.81 -17.31 -11.41
N LYS A 50 26.84 -16.74 -12.62
CA LYS A 50 27.13 -15.32 -12.84
C LYS A 50 26.04 -14.40 -12.26
N ALA A 51 24.77 -14.76 -12.43
CA ALA A 51 23.66 -13.99 -11.86
C ALA A 51 23.60 -14.16 -10.33
N GLU A 52 23.89 -15.35 -9.80
CA GLU A 52 24.00 -15.60 -8.36
C GLU A 52 25.11 -14.76 -7.72
N ALA A 53 26.30 -14.70 -8.34
CA ALA A 53 27.39 -13.86 -7.86
C ALA A 53 27.01 -12.36 -7.83
N ARG A 54 26.22 -11.89 -8.80
CA ARG A 54 25.72 -10.49 -8.81
C ARG A 54 24.60 -10.26 -7.80
N LEU A 55 23.77 -11.28 -7.54
CA LEU A 55 22.74 -11.23 -6.52
C LEU A 55 23.34 -11.22 -5.12
N ALA A 56 24.39 -12.02 -4.89
CA ALA A 56 25.12 -12.08 -3.61
C ALA A 56 25.60 -10.69 -3.17
N ARG A 57 26.09 -9.87 -4.11
CA ARG A 57 26.47 -8.47 -3.83
C ARG A 57 25.32 -7.59 -3.32
N LEU A 58 24.07 -7.89 -3.70
CA LEU A 58 22.90 -7.20 -3.15
C LEU A 58 22.48 -7.77 -1.79
N VAL A 59 22.68 -9.08 -1.60
CA VAL A 59 22.39 -9.78 -0.34
C VAL A 59 23.29 -9.30 0.78
N ASP A 60 24.57 -9.04 0.49
CA ASP A 60 25.54 -8.52 1.48
C ASP A 60 25.14 -7.15 2.07
N VAL A 61 24.24 -6.44 1.39
CA VAL A 61 23.75 -5.11 1.78
C VAL A 61 22.36 -5.20 2.45
N LEU A 62 21.76 -6.39 2.50
CA LEU A 62 20.52 -6.59 3.22
C LEU A 62 20.77 -6.45 4.72
N PRO A 63 19.88 -5.76 5.47
CA PRO A 63 19.91 -5.85 6.92
C PRO A 63 19.70 -7.32 7.31
N PRO A 64 20.30 -7.77 8.43
CA PRO A 64 20.02 -9.08 8.96
C PRO A 64 18.52 -9.25 9.11
N ALA A 65 18.00 -10.42 8.72
CA ALA A 65 16.56 -10.70 8.77
C ALA A 65 16.03 -10.43 10.18
N GLY A 66 15.31 -9.32 10.34
CA GLY A 66 14.65 -8.98 11.58
C GLY A 66 13.49 -9.94 11.85
N PRO A 67 13.06 -10.11 13.11
CA PRO A 67 11.88 -10.90 13.42
C PRO A 67 10.70 -10.41 12.59
N GLY A 68 9.99 -11.35 11.95
CA GLY A 68 8.86 -11.05 11.08
C GLY A 68 7.83 -10.19 11.80
N LEU A 69 7.37 -9.13 11.13
CA LEU A 69 6.28 -8.30 11.63
C LEU A 69 5.02 -9.17 11.81
N PRO A 70 4.27 -9.00 12.91
CA PRO A 70 3.03 -9.74 13.12
C PRO A 70 2.04 -9.47 11.99
N ALA A 71 1.30 -10.51 11.61
CA ALA A 71 0.27 -10.43 10.59
C ALA A 71 -0.79 -9.37 10.97
N PRO A 72 -1.33 -8.63 9.98
CA PRO A 72 -2.35 -7.62 10.25
C PRO A 72 -3.58 -8.26 10.89
N GLU A 73 -4.02 -7.66 12.00
CA GLU A 73 -5.16 -8.08 12.80
C GLU A 73 -6.45 -7.98 11.98
N ALA A 74 -7.30 -9.00 12.08
CA ALA A 74 -8.50 -9.14 11.28
C ALA A 74 -9.47 -7.97 11.51
N LEU A 75 -9.94 -7.37 10.41
CA LEU A 75 -10.94 -6.31 10.44
C LEU A 75 -12.26 -6.81 11.07
N PRO A 76 -12.97 -5.95 11.82
CA PRO A 76 -14.20 -6.32 12.49
C PRO A 76 -15.29 -6.71 11.50
N VAL A 77 -16.03 -7.77 11.85
CA VAL A 77 -17.18 -8.28 11.09
C VAL A 77 -18.32 -7.27 11.16
N VAL A 78 -18.82 -6.85 9.99
CA VAL A 78 -19.98 -5.98 9.86
C VAL A 78 -21.25 -6.80 10.14
N PRO A 79 -22.14 -6.36 11.06
CA PRO A 79 -23.37 -7.09 11.36
C PRO A 79 -24.36 -7.08 10.19
N PRO A 80 -25.22 -8.10 10.06
CA PRO A 80 -26.18 -8.22 8.98
C PRO A 80 -27.27 -7.12 9.05
N PRO A 81 -27.82 -6.70 7.89
CA PRO A 81 -28.89 -5.71 7.85
C PRO A 81 -30.18 -6.27 8.46
N ALA A 82 -30.78 -5.52 9.39
CA ALA A 82 -32.09 -5.84 9.95
C ALA A 82 -33.19 -5.65 8.89
N ALA A 83 -34.14 -6.59 8.84
CA ALA A 83 -35.28 -6.55 7.94
C ALA A 83 -36.20 -5.35 8.27
N GLN A 84 -36.48 -4.52 7.27
CA GLN A 84 -37.40 -3.38 7.39
C GLN A 84 -38.84 -3.89 7.28
N THR A 85 -39.54 -3.99 8.40
CA THR A 85 -40.98 -4.25 8.47
C THR A 85 -41.71 -2.96 8.75
N GLY A 86 -42.27 -2.32 7.72
CA GLY A 86 -43.17 -1.18 7.90
C GLY A 86 -43.23 -0.25 6.69
N ARG A 87 -44.36 0.45 6.57
CA ARG A 87 -44.56 1.54 5.61
C ARG A 87 -43.66 2.70 6.07
N GLU A 88 -42.44 2.75 5.54
CA GLU A 88 -41.43 3.71 5.98
C GLU A 88 -41.81 5.14 5.61
N ASP A 89 -41.59 6.06 6.55
CA ASP A 89 -41.65 7.50 6.29
C ASP A 89 -40.63 7.88 5.20
N ARG A 90 -41.06 8.70 4.24
CA ARG A 90 -40.23 9.24 3.16
C ARG A 90 -39.00 9.96 3.71
N GLU A 91 -39.13 10.65 4.84
CA GLU A 91 -38.01 11.35 5.48
C GLU A 91 -36.95 10.37 5.97
N ALA A 92 -37.35 9.28 6.63
CA ALA A 92 -36.44 8.25 7.10
C ALA A 92 -35.67 7.58 5.95
N VAL A 93 -36.31 7.38 4.79
CA VAL A 93 -35.64 6.86 3.58
C VAL A 93 -34.55 7.82 3.09
N LEU A 94 -34.82 9.13 3.07
CA LEU A 94 -33.84 10.14 2.66
C LEU A 94 -32.66 10.21 3.61
N LEU A 95 -32.90 10.18 4.93
CA LEU A 95 -31.84 10.15 5.94
C LEU A 95 -30.98 8.89 5.81
N ARG A 96 -31.58 7.70 5.66
CA ARG A 96 -30.84 6.45 5.42
C ARG A 96 -29.98 6.53 4.16
N ARG A 97 -30.49 7.12 3.07
CA ARG A 97 -29.71 7.33 1.84
C ARG A 97 -28.52 8.27 2.08
N ARG A 98 -28.71 9.35 2.85
CA ARG A 98 -27.64 10.29 3.19
C ARG A 98 -26.57 9.63 4.04
N VAL A 99 -26.95 8.86 5.07
CA VAL A 99 -26.04 8.05 5.91
C VAL A 99 -25.12 7.19 5.04
N ARG A 100 -25.72 6.35 4.16
CA ARG A 100 -24.95 5.48 3.24
C ARG A 100 -23.99 6.27 2.36
N ARG A 101 -24.41 7.45 1.87
CA ARG A 101 -23.55 8.31 1.04
C ARG A 101 -22.36 8.85 1.85
N CYS A 102 -22.59 9.35 3.06
CA CYS A 102 -21.52 9.89 3.90
C CYS A 102 -20.51 8.81 4.28
N GLU A 103 -20.97 7.61 4.65
CA GLU A 103 -20.12 6.45 4.93
C GLU A 103 -19.29 6.03 3.71
N HIS A 104 -19.93 5.91 2.54
CA HIS A 104 -19.24 5.55 1.31
C HIS A 104 -18.13 6.54 0.96
N LEU A 105 -18.41 7.85 1.05
CA LEU A 105 -17.41 8.88 0.80
C LEU A 105 -16.28 8.86 1.85
N ALA A 106 -16.61 8.66 3.13
CA ALA A 106 -15.61 8.54 4.18
C ALA A 106 -14.70 7.32 3.98
N HIS A 107 -15.25 6.20 3.55
CA HIS A 107 -14.48 5.00 3.23
C HIS A 107 -13.54 5.24 2.04
N GLY A 108 -14.04 5.87 0.96
CA GLY A 108 -13.22 6.24 -0.18
C GLY A 108 -12.05 7.16 0.18
N LEU A 109 -12.27 8.15 1.06
CA LEU A 109 -11.19 9.00 1.57
C LEU A 109 -10.19 8.23 2.44
N GLY A 110 -10.67 7.32 3.28
CA GLY A 110 -9.81 6.46 4.09
C GLY A 110 -8.86 5.62 3.24
N PHE A 111 -9.41 4.93 2.24
CA PHE A 111 -8.63 4.12 1.30
C PHE A 111 -7.60 4.96 0.54
N GLN A 112 -7.96 6.18 0.13
CA GLN A 112 -7.05 7.09 -0.56
C GLN A 112 -5.88 7.52 0.34
N LEU A 113 -6.15 7.87 1.60
CA LEU A 113 -5.12 8.26 2.57
C LEU A 113 -4.17 7.11 2.87
N GLU A 114 -4.70 5.89 3.07
CA GLU A 114 -3.91 4.68 3.29
C GLU A 114 -3.03 4.37 2.08
N THR A 115 -3.58 4.44 0.87
CA THR A 115 -2.84 4.24 -0.38
C THR A 115 -1.64 5.17 -0.47
N TRP A 116 -1.81 6.46 -0.17
CA TRP A 116 -0.69 7.41 -0.17
C TRP A 116 0.32 7.13 0.95
N ALA A 117 -0.11 6.70 2.13
CA ALA A 117 0.80 6.31 3.20
C ALA A 117 1.69 5.13 2.79
N LEU A 118 1.10 4.11 2.16
CA LEU A 118 1.83 2.96 1.62
C LEU A 118 2.83 3.39 0.52
N GLN A 119 2.42 4.29 -0.37
CA GLN A 119 3.28 4.83 -1.43
C GLN A 119 4.45 5.66 -0.87
N ASP A 120 4.24 6.41 0.21
CA ASP A 120 5.29 7.16 0.89
C ASP A 120 6.29 6.24 1.57
N ALA A 121 5.80 5.23 2.29
CA ALA A 121 6.66 4.21 2.88
C ALA A 121 7.49 3.49 1.81
N ALA A 122 6.90 3.17 0.65
CA ALA A 122 7.62 2.57 -0.47
C ALA A 122 8.71 3.49 -1.05
N VAL A 123 8.44 4.78 -1.20
CA VAL A 123 9.44 5.76 -1.69
C VAL A 123 10.55 5.97 -0.68
N LEU A 124 10.22 6.06 0.61
CA LEU A 124 11.21 6.18 1.67
C LEU A 124 12.15 4.96 1.67
N ARG A 125 11.58 3.74 1.64
CA ARG A 125 12.36 2.50 1.53
C ARG A 125 13.24 2.50 0.28
N ARG A 126 12.71 2.90 -0.87
CA ARG A 126 13.48 2.99 -2.11
C ARG A 126 14.65 3.97 -1.99
N ARG A 127 14.44 5.15 -1.39
CA ARG A 127 15.51 6.13 -1.16
C ARG A 127 16.59 5.60 -0.20
N GLN A 128 16.18 4.94 0.87
CA GLN A 128 17.10 4.29 1.81
C GLN A 128 17.90 3.19 1.12
N GLY A 129 17.24 2.33 0.35
CA GLY A 129 17.88 1.29 -0.45
C GLY A 129 18.87 1.84 -1.47
N LEU A 130 18.53 2.92 -2.17
CA LEU A 130 19.46 3.58 -3.11
C LEU A 130 20.67 4.19 -2.39
N ALA A 131 20.48 4.77 -1.20
CA ALA A 131 21.61 5.27 -0.40
C ALA A 131 22.54 4.13 0.04
N ALA A 132 21.98 3.00 0.49
CA ALA A 132 22.74 1.80 0.84
C ALA A 132 23.49 1.22 -0.37
N LEU A 133 22.83 1.12 -1.53
CA LEU A 133 23.46 0.69 -2.78
C LEU A 133 24.61 1.60 -3.19
N ARG A 134 24.45 2.92 -3.04
CA ARG A 134 25.53 3.87 -3.35
C ARG A 134 26.77 3.61 -2.51
N LEU A 135 26.60 3.39 -1.20
CA LEU A 135 27.70 3.07 -0.29
C LEU A 135 28.35 1.73 -0.64
N ALA A 136 27.54 0.70 -0.91
CA ALA A 136 28.03 -0.62 -1.25
C ALA A 136 28.80 -0.66 -2.58
N LEU A 137 28.34 0.10 -3.59
CA LEU A 137 29.01 0.17 -4.89
C LEU A 137 30.23 1.09 -4.89
N ALA A 138 30.35 2.00 -3.92
CA ALA A 138 31.53 2.84 -3.74
C ALA A 138 32.73 2.09 -3.16
N ALA A 139 32.51 0.97 -2.46
CA ALA A 139 33.55 0.08 -1.96
C ALA A 139 33.74 -1.11 -2.92
N PRO A 140 34.64 -1.01 -3.92
CA PRO A 140 34.87 -2.12 -4.84
C PRO A 140 35.34 -3.35 -4.04
N PRO A 141 34.79 -4.55 -4.30
CA PRO A 141 35.26 -5.76 -3.63
C PRO A 141 36.73 -6.00 -3.97
N ALA A 142 37.49 -6.57 -3.04
CA ALA A 142 38.92 -6.84 -3.20
C ALA A 142 39.28 -7.70 -4.44
N ALA A 143 38.31 -8.43 -4.97
CA ALA A 143 38.42 -9.13 -6.25
C ALA A 143 38.01 -8.20 -7.41
N SER A 144 39.04 -7.67 -8.09
CA SER A 144 39.02 -6.97 -9.39
C SER A 144 37.72 -7.09 -10.20
N VAL A 145 36.82 -6.13 -10.02
CA VAL A 145 35.72 -5.89 -10.96
C VAL A 145 36.32 -5.15 -12.15
N SER A 146 36.17 -5.68 -13.36
CA SER A 146 36.56 -4.97 -14.59
C SER A 146 35.92 -3.59 -14.63
N GLY A 147 36.68 -2.55 -15.02
CA GLY A 147 36.19 -1.17 -15.05
C GLY A 147 34.89 -0.98 -15.85
N ALA A 148 34.67 -1.79 -16.88
CA ALA A 148 33.42 -1.77 -17.65
C ALA A 148 32.18 -2.16 -16.82
N ALA A 149 32.32 -3.12 -15.89
CA ALA A 149 31.23 -3.51 -15.01
C ALA A 149 30.92 -2.40 -13.99
N ALA A 150 31.93 -1.75 -13.41
CA ALA A 150 31.74 -0.62 -12.50
C ALA A 150 30.99 0.54 -13.19
N VAL A 151 31.33 0.87 -14.44
CA VAL A 151 30.62 1.89 -15.24
C VAL A 151 29.16 1.49 -15.48
N ALA A 152 28.89 0.23 -15.83
CA ALA A 152 27.52 -0.25 -16.04
C ALA A 152 26.67 -0.19 -14.76
N GLU A 153 27.27 -0.49 -13.61
CA GLU A 153 26.61 -0.40 -12.29
C GLU A 153 26.29 1.05 -11.92
N ALA A 154 27.23 1.97 -12.14
CA ALA A 154 27.01 3.40 -11.93
C ALA A 154 25.88 3.95 -12.83
N VAL A 155 25.87 3.58 -14.11
CA VAL A 155 24.80 3.97 -15.05
C VAL A 155 23.45 3.40 -14.62
N TRP A 156 23.40 2.15 -14.15
CA TRP A 156 22.18 1.54 -13.62
C TRP A 156 21.68 2.28 -12.38
N LEU A 157 22.56 2.58 -11.42
CA LEU A 157 22.20 3.30 -10.19
C LEU A 157 21.66 4.71 -10.52
N ALA A 158 22.34 5.46 -11.40
CA ALA A 158 21.90 6.78 -11.83
C ALA A 158 20.51 6.75 -12.48
N ARG A 159 20.20 5.71 -13.27
CA ARG A 159 18.86 5.53 -13.84
C ARG A 159 17.80 5.27 -12.77
N LEU A 160 18.10 4.48 -11.75
CA LEU A 160 17.17 4.23 -10.64
C LEU A 160 16.91 5.50 -9.82
N GLU A 161 17.95 6.28 -9.56
CA GLU A 161 17.84 7.57 -8.87
C GLU A 161 16.98 8.54 -9.67
N ALA A 162 17.25 8.69 -10.97
CA ALA A 162 16.45 9.53 -11.86
C ALA A 162 14.98 9.10 -11.91
N ALA A 163 14.70 7.79 -12.03
CA ALA A 163 13.35 7.25 -12.00
C ALA A 163 12.63 7.52 -10.66
N THR A 164 13.36 7.48 -9.54
CA THR A 164 12.83 7.76 -8.20
C THR A 164 12.55 9.26 -8.01
N ALA A 165 13.40 10.12 -8.57
CA ALA A 165 13.23 11.57 -8.54
C ALA A 165 12.08 12.03 -9.45
N ALA A 166 11.82 11.33 -10.56
CA ALA A 166 10.75 11.63 -11.51
C ALA A 166 9.34 11.16 -11.07
N LEU A 167 9.19 10.62 -9.86
CA LEU A 167 7.88 10.21 -9.34
C LEU A 167 6.93 11.41 -9.25
N PRO A 168 5.64 11.23 -9.58
CA PRO A 168 4.69 12.33 -9.60
C PRO A 168 4.55 12.99 -8.22
N PRO A 169 4.35 14.32 -8.18
CA PRO A 169 4.17 15.04 -6.94
C PRO A 169 2.93 14.52 -6.22
N ARG A 170 3.06 14.35 -4.90
CA ARG A 170 1.98 13.84 -4.04
C ARG A 170 1.33 15.00 -3.29
N PRO A 171 0.08 14.83 -2.83
CA PRO A 171 -0.55 15.82 -1.95
C PRO A 171 0.34 16.06 -0.73
N GLY A 172 0.64 17.32 -0.47
CA GLY A 172 1.43 17.72 0.70
C GLY A 172 0.70 17.45 2.02
N PRO A 173 1.38 17.62 3.16
CA PRO A 173 0.83 17.33 4.48
C PRO A 173 -0.49 18.06 4.77
N LEU A 174 -0.59 19.33 4.37
CA LEU A 174 -1.80 20.14 4.57
C LEU A 174 -2.99 19.61 3.77
N ALA A 175 -2.79 19.25 2.51
CA ALA A 175 -3.85 18.69 1.66
C ALA A 175 -4.38 17.36 2.25
N ARG A 176 -3.48 16.53 2.78
CA ARG A 176 -3.86 15.27 3.45
C ARG A 176 -4.57 15.51 4.76
N ALA A 177 -4.10 16.45 5.58
CA ALA A 177 -4.77 16.83 6.83
C ALA A 177 -6.20 17.32 6.57
N HIS A 178 -6.42 18.09 5.50
CA HIS A 178 -7.74 18.52 5.08
C HIS A 178 -8.63 17.36 4.64
N LEU A 179 -8.10 16.38 3.89
CA LEU A 179 -8.86 15.18 3.51
C LEU A 179 -9.21 14.31 4.73
N ALA A 180 -8.28 14.16 5.68
CA ALA A 180 -8.54 13.47 6.94
C ALA A 180 -9.60 14.19 7.79
N LEU A 181 -9.59 15.53 7.82
CA LEU A 181 -10.65 16.32 8.45
C LEU A 181 -12.01 16.07 7.77
N ARG A 182 -12.07 16.12 6.43
CA ARG A 182 -13.30 15.83 5.67
C ARG A 182 -13.82 14.43 5.96
N GLN A 183 -12.95 13.43 6.03
CA GLN A 183 -13.33 12.07 6.40
C GLN A 183 -13.99 12.03 7.78
N ARG A 184 -13.36 12.65 8.80
CA ARG A 184 -13.92 12.72 10.16
C ARG A 184 -15.28 13.41 10.19
N LEU A 185 -15.45 14.51 9.46
CA LEU A 185 -16.72 15.24 9.38
C LEU A 185 -17.83 14.40 8.73
N LEU A 186 -17.53 13.65 7.67
CA LEU A 186 -18.50 12.73 7.05
C LEU A 186 -18.96 11.62 7.99
N LEU A 187 -18.02 11.06 8.78
CA LEU A 187 -18.35 10.05 9.79
C LEU A 187 -19.20 10.65 10.93
N ALA A 188 -18.88 11.86 11.38
CA ALA A 188 -19.67 12.58 12.37
C ALA A 188 -21.09 12.88 11.88
N GLU A 189 -21.24 13.35 10.63
CA GLU A 189 -22.54 13.57 10.00
C GLU A 189 -23.35 12.27 9.91
N ALA A 190 -22.73 11.17 9.46
CA ALA A 190 -23.39 9.87 9.40
C ALA A 190 -23.85 9.40 10.80
N ALA A 191 -23.03 9.58 11.83
CA ALA A 191 -23.39 9.27 13.21
C ALA A 191 -24.58 10.10 13.69
N GLU A 192 -24.61 11.40 13.38
CA GLU A 192 -25.74 12.28 13.73
C GLU A 192 -27.04 11.82 13.08
N LEU A 193 -27.01 11.57 11.78
CA LEU A 193 -28.18 11.13 11.03
C LEU A 193 -28.71 9.78 11.53
N ARG A 194 -27.83 8.88 12.00
CA ARG A 194 -28.25 7.64 12.66
C ARG A 194 -28.91 7.90 14.01
N ARG A 195 -28.44 8.89 14.79
CA ARG A 195 -29.11 9.30 16.04
C ARG A 195 -30.52 9.82 15.77
N LEU A 196 -30.70 10.66 14.75
CA LEU A 196 -32.00 11.17 14.34
C LEU A 196 -32.95 10.05 13.88
N LEU A 197 -32.43 9.06 13.15
CA LEU A 197 -33.19 7.87 12.74
C LEU A 197 -33.60 6.96 13.90
N ALA A 198 -32.84 6.98 15.01
CA ALA A 198 -33.11 6.17 16.19
C ALA A 198 -34.01 6.88 17.22
N ALA A 199 -34.14 8.22 17.13
CA ALA A 199 -35.00 8.97 18.01
C ALA A 199 -36.47 8.56 17.76
N PRO A 200 -37.22 8.16 18.79
CA PRO A 200 -38.63 7.86 18.62
C PRO A 200 -39.35 9.12 18.14
N VAL A 201 -40.07 9.03 17.03
CA VAL A 201 -41.01 10.07 16.59
C VAL A 201 -42.01 10.23 17.72
N SER A 202 -41.82 11.27 18.54
CA SER A 202 -42.76 11.59 19.60
C SER A 202 -44.04 12.08 18.94
N LEU A 203 -44.97 11.16 18.71
CA LEU A 203 -46.32 11.52 18.29
C LEU A 203 -46.90 12.44 19.36
N PRO A 204 -47.45 13.61 18.98
CA PRO A 204 -48.13 14.46 19.95
C PRO A 204 -49.24 13.65 20.63
N PRO A 205 -49.48 13.87 21.95
CA PRO A 205 -50.53 13.16 22.66
C PRO A 205 -51.86 13.36 21.94
N ALA A 206 -52.59 12.26 21.73
CA ALA A 206 -53.91 12.32 21.11
C ALA A 206 -54.80 13.33 21.87
N PRO A 207 -55.57 14.18 21.17
CA PRO A 207 -56.45 15.12 21.85
C PRO A 207 -57.40 14.35 22.76
N ALA A 208 -57.50 14.77 24.03
CA ALA A 208 -58.40 14.12 24.98
C ALA A 208 -59.83 14.13 24.41
N PRO A 209 -60.57 13.01 24.50
CA PRO A 209 -61.96 13.00 24.08
C PRO A 209 -62.72 14.03 24.92
N GLY A 210 -63.30 15.03 24.26
CA GLY A 210 -64.10 16.07 24.93
C GLY A 210 -65.28 15.43 25.65
N VAL A 211 -65.43 15.75 26.93
CA VAL A 211 -66.59 15.43 27.78
C VAL A 211 -67.58 16.57 27.71
#